data_AF-A0A9W4XSJ9-F1
#
_entry.id   AF-A0A9W4XSJ9-F1
#
_cell.length_a   1.000
_cell.length_b   1.000
_cell.length_c   1.000
_cell.angle_alpha   90.00
_cell.angle_beta   90.00
_cell.angle_gamma   90.00
#
_symmetry.space_group_name_H-M   'P 1'
#
loop_
_entity.id
_entity.type
_entity.pdbx_description
1 polymer ?
#
loop_
_entity_poly.entity_id
_entity_poly.type
_entity_poly.pdbx_seq_one_letter_code
_entity_poly.pdbx_strand_id
1 'polypeptide(L)'
;MPTPLDRATSARAPFFAFAAIVTGVAAWSIWGNDILPSADPTGDPESWTHAQCMTWLNNRNLHPSALATREVLVERVKDNLRNRGSGGAQ
;
A
#
# COMPACT_ATOMS: atom_id res chain seq x y z
N MET A 1 -33.19 -16.08 -38.72
CA MET A 1 -33.44 -16.84 -37.49
C MET A 1 -32.09 -17.20 -36.91
N PRO A 2 -31.78 -16.86 -35.64
CA PRO A 2 -30.48 -17.20 -35.06
C PRO A 2 -30.37 -18.72 -34.95
N THR A 3 -29.34 -19.29 -35.57
CA THR A 3 -29.12 -20.73 -35.53
C THR A 3 -28.52 -21.14 -34.18
N PRO A 4 -28.60 -22.43 -33.80
CA PRO A 4 -27.89 -22.93 -32.61
C PRO A 4 -26.38 -22.64 -32.65
N LEU A 5 -25.79 -22.63 -33.84
CA LEU A 5 -24.39 -22.29 -34.05
C LEU A 5 -24.09 -20.81 -33.73
N ASP A 6 -24.96 -19.88 -34.15
CA ASP A 6 -24.82 -18.45 -33.83
C ASP A 6 -24.89 -18.16 -32.32
N ARG A 7 -25.66 -18.97 -31.58
CA ARG A 7 -25.69 -18.91 -30.10
C ARG A 7 -24.44 -19.50 -29.48
N ALA A 8 -23.90 -20.58 -30.03
CA ALA A 8 -22.69 -21.24 -29.53
C ALA A 8 -21.42 -20.40 -29.75
N THR A 9 -21.36 -19.62 -30.83
CA THR A 9 -20.22 -18.72 -31.12
C THR A 9 -20.34 -17.34 -30.48
N SER A 10 -21.39 -17.08 -29.68
CA SER A 10 -21.57 -15.80 -29.00
C SER A 10 -20.60 -15.65 -27.83
N ALA A 11 -19.62 -14.77 -27.97
CA ALA A 11 -18.63 -14.47 -26.92
C ALA A 11 -19.19 -13.65 -25.74
N ARG A 12 -20.47 -13.26 -25.78
CA ARG A 12 -21.05 -12.33 -24.82
C ARG A 12 -21.08 -12.88 -23.39
N ALA A 13 -21.55 -14.11 -23.23
CA ALA A 13 -21.60 -14.79 -21.94
C ALA A 13 -20.21 -15.08 -21.33
N PRO A 14 -19.25 -15.70 -22.07
CA PRO A 14 -17.92 -15.96 -21.51
C PRO A 14 -17.15 -14.67 -21.19
N PHE A 15 -17.33 -13.61 -21.97
CA PHE A 15 -16.72 -12.31 -21.67
C PHE A 15 -17.19 -11.76 -20.31
N PHE A 16 -18.50 -11.73 -20.04
CA PHE A 16 -19.01 -11.23 -18.76
C PHE A 16 -18.61 -12.13 -17.59
N ALA A 17 -18.56 -13.44 -17.78
CA ALA A 17 -18.08 -14.36 -16.75
C ALA A 17 -16.62 -14.05 -16.37
N PHE A 18 -15.74 -13.87 -17.35
CA PHE A 18 -14.34 -13.48 -17.12
C PHE A 18 -14.24 -12.12 -16.43
N ALA A 19 -14.95 -11.10 -16.95
CA ALA A 19 -14.94 -9.77 -16.37
C ALA A 19 -15.40 -9.77 -14.90
N ALA A 20 -16.42 -10.57 -14.57
CA ALA A 20 -16.91 -10.71 -13.19
C ALA A 20 -15.86 -11.34 -12.27
N ILE A 21 -15.16 -12.38 -12.73
CA ILE A 21 -14.09 -13.03 -11.96
C ILE A 21 -12.95 -12.05 -11.71
N VAL A 22 -12.44 -11.39 -12.76
CA VAL A 22 -11.34 -10.42 -12.65
C VAL A 22 -11.72 -9.28 -11.70
N THR A 23 -12.94 -8.75 -11.81
CA THR A 23 -13.44 -7.68 -10.94
C THR A 23 -13.53 -8.15 -9.49
N GLY A 24 -14.02 -9.37 -9.24
CA GLY A 24 -14.09 -9.96 -7.89
C GLY A 24 -12.71 -10.14 -7.27
N VAL A 25 -11.75 -10.69 -8.01
CA VAL A 25 -10.36 -10.86 -7.55
C VAL A 25 -9.70 -9.51 -7.29
N ALA A 26 -9.88 -8.52 -8.16
CA ALA A 26 -9.33 -7.18 -7.99
C ALA A 26 -9.89 -6.50 -6.73
N ALA A 27 -11.20 -6.57 -6.50
CA ALA A 27 -11.82 -6.04 -5.28
C ALA A 27 -11.32 -6.75 -4.02
N TRP A 28 -11.20 -8.08 -4.06
CA TRP A 28 -10.63 -8.85 -2.94
C TRP A 28 -9.18 -8.49 -2.66
N SER A 29 -8.40 -8.20 -3.70
CA SER A 29 -6.99 -7.84 -3.58
C SER A 29 -6.78 -6.47 -2.91
N ILE A 30 -7.76 -5.56 -3.00
CA ILE A 30 -7.70 -4.23 -2.34
C ILE A 30 -8.06 -4.33 -0.85
N TRP A 31 -9.03 -5.18 -0.49
CA TRP A 31 -9.51 -5.29 0.90
C TRP A 31 -8.84 -6.39 1.71
N GLY A 32 -8.41 -7.48 1.07
CA GLY A 32 -7.83 -8.66 1.71
C GLY A 32 -6.31 -8.73 1.65
N ASN A 33 -5.65 -7.78 0.98
CA ASN A 33 -4.19 -7.72 0.89
C ASN A 33 -3.72 -6.26 0.98
N ASP A 34 -2.62 -6.00 1.67
CA ASP A 34 -2.01 -4.67 1.79
C ASP A 34 -1.24 -4.28 0.50
N ILE A 35 -1.91 -4.28 -0.66
CA ILE A 35 -1.32 -3.94 -1.97
C ILE A 35 -1.05 -2.44 -2.08
N LEU A 36 -1.76 -1.64 -1.30
CA LEU A 36 -1.56 -0.20 -1.28
C LEU A 36 -0.30 0.13 -0.46
N PRO A 37 0.56 1.05 -0.95
CA PRO A 37 1.68 1.54 -0.18
C PRO A 37 1.15 2.04 1.17
N SER A 38 1.74 1.58 2.27
CA SER A 38 1.37 2.06 3.60
C SER A 38 1.54 3.58 3.64
N ALA A 39 0.44 4.29 3.88
CA ALA A 39 0.46 5.74 4.04
C ALA A 39 1.41 6.12 5.18
N ASP A 40 2.06 7.27 5.07
CA ASP A 40 2.88 7.78 6.16
C ASP A 40 2.02 7.93 7.42
N PRO A 41 2.48 7.43 8.58
CA PRO A 41 1.77 7.62 9.83
C PRO A 41 1.66 9.11 10.17
N THR A 42 0.50 9.53 10.66
CA THR A 42 0.20 10.92 11.05
C THR A 42 0.14 11.04 12.57
N GLY A 43 0.54 12.20 13.12
CA GLY A 43 0.47 12.49 14.56
C GLY A 43 1.83 12.34 15.28
N ASP A 44 1.79 12.05 16.57
CA ASP A 44 2.98 11.97 17.44
C ASP A 44 3.76 10.66 17.22
N PRO A 45 5.07 10.71 16.86
CA PRO A 45 5.90 9.53 16.65
C PRO A 45 5.96 8.53 17.81
N GLU A 46 5.71 8.95 19.05
CA GLU A 46 5.73 8.02 20.20
C GLU A 46 4.61 6.98 20.16
N SER A 47 3.49 7.36 19.58
CA SER A 47 2.31 6.49 19.43
C SER A 47 2.44 5.52 18.25
N TRP A 48 3.45 5.68 17.39
CA TRP A 48 3.60 4.88 16.19
C TRP A 48 4.10 3.46 16.52
N THR A 49 3.62 2.50 15.73
CA THR A 49 4.09 1.12 15.79
C THR A 49 5.47 0.98 15.14
N HIS A 50 6.16 -0.14 15.41
CA HIS A 50 7.45 -0.45 14.78
C HIS A 50 7.37 -0.43 13.25
N ALA A 51 6.33 -1.05 12.68
CA ALA A 51 6.08 -1.08 11.24
C ALA A 51 5.86 0.34 10.67
N GLN A 52 5.11 1.19 11.37
CA GLN A 52 4.89 2.58 10.95
C GLN A 52 6.19 3.40 10.92
N CYS A 53 7.05 3.23 11.92
CA CYS A 53 8.36 3.89 11.95
C CYS A 53 9.26 3.40 10.80
N MET A 54 9.26 2.08 10.55
CA MET A 54 9.95 1.47 9.41
C MET A 54 9.47 2.05 8.08
N THR A 55 8.16 2.07 7.85
CA THR A 55 7.55 2.62 6.63
C THR A 55 7.92 4.09 6.44
N TRP A 56 7.77 4.92 7.47
CA TRP A 56 8.08 6.36 7.40
C TRP A 56 9.54 6.62 7.00
N LEU A 57 10.47 5.85 7.58
CA LEU A 57 11.90 5.93 7.28
C LEU A 57 12.24 5.40 5.88
N ASN A 58 11.62 4.30 5.45
CA ASN A 58 11.80 3.72 4.12
C ASN A 58 11.27 4.64 3.01
N ASN A 59 10.10 5.26 3.21
CA ASN A 59 9.51 6.24 2.28
C ASN A 59 10.43 7.46 2.05
N ARG A 60 11.37 7.72 2.96
CA ARG A 60 12.36 8.81 2.90
C ARG A 60 13.77 8.36 2.56
N ASN A 61 13.96 7.11 2.14
CA ASN A 61 15.26 6.51 1.85
C ASN A 61 16.26 6.60 3.03
N LEU A 62 15.77 6.50 4.27
CA LEU A 62 16.61 6.55 5.47
C LEU A 62 17.15 5.17 5.88
N HIS A 63 16.80 4.11 5.14
CA HIS A 63 17.29 2.73 5.30
C HIS A 63 17.43 2.31 6.79
N PRO A 64 16.31 2.14 7.51
CA PRO A 64 16.32 1.62 8.88
C PRO A 64 16.82 0.18 8.95
N SER A 65 17.55 -0.13 10.04
CA SER A 65 17.97 -1.51 10.33
C SER A 65 16.77 -2.35 10.75
N ALA A 66 16.53 -3.47 10.06
CA ALA A 66 15.45 -4.43 10.36
C ALA A 66 15.50 -4.99 11.79
N LEU A 67 16.67 -4.97 12.43
CA LEU A 67 16.90 -5.46 13.80
C LEU A 67 16.73 -4.36 14.87
N ALA A 68 16.51 -3.11 14.48
CA ALA A 68 16.34 -2.02 15.43
C ALA A 68 15.03 -2.17 16.21
N THR A 69 15.09 -1.91 17.52
CA THR A 69 13.90 -1.86 18.37
C THR A 69 13.05 -0.64 18.00
N ARG A 70 11.78 -0.66 18.41
CA ARG A 70 10.83 0.41 18.12
C ARG A 70 11.32 1.76 18.65
N GLU A 71 11.90 1.76 19.84
CA GLU A 71 12.38 2.95 20.55
C GLU A 71 13.49 3.64 19.73
N VAL A 72 14.45 2.86 19.24
CA VAL A 72 15.54 3.36 18.38
C VAL A 72 15.00 3.95 17.07
N LEU A 73 13.98 3.31 16.47
CA LEU A 73 13.36 3.83 15.26
C LEU A 73 12.60 5.14 15.52
N VAL A 74 11.88 5.24 16.64
CA VAL A 74 11.14 6.45 17.03
C VAL A 74 12.09 7.61 17.27
N GLU A 75 13.21 7.40 17.96
CA GLU A 75 14.25 8.42 18.14
C GLU A 75 14.77 8.90 16.78
N ARG A 76 15.09 7.97 15.88
CA ARG A 76 15.57 8.31 14.54
C ARG A 76 14.53 9.09 13.73
N VAL A 77 13.26 8.75 13.84
CA VAL A 77 12.16 9.50 13.22
C VAL A 77 12.11 10.92 13.77
N LYS A 78 12.14 11.09 15.10
CA LYS A 78 12.12 12.40 15.78
C LYS A 78 13.30 13.27 15.38
N ASP A 79 14.50 12.70 15.32
CA ASP A 79 15.70 13.42 14.88
C ASP A 79 15.55 13.95 13.44
N ASN A 80 15.00 13.14 12.54
CA ASN A 80 14.76 13.56 11.15
C ASN A 80 13.65 14.61 11.05
N LEU A 81 12.60 14.53 11.86
CA LEU A 81 11.56 15.56 11.94
C LEU A 81 12.14 16.89 12.44
N ARG A 82 12.99 16.86 13.47
CA ARG A 82 13.67 18.04 14.01
C ARG A 82 14.62 18.67 13.00
N ASN A 83 15.43 17.87 12.31
CA ASN A 83 16.38 18.35 11.29
C ASN A 83 15.68 18.92 10.06
N ARG A 84 14.45 18.48 9.73
CA ARG A 84 13.66 19.07 8.66
C ARG A 84 13.15 20.47 8.99
N GLY A 85 12.89 20.77 10.27
CA GLY A 85 12.46 22.10 10.73
C GLY A 85 13.56 23.17 10.68
N SER A 86 14.84 22.78 10.66
CA SER A 86 15.99 23.69 10.66
C SER A 86 16.60 23.96 9.29
N GLY A 87 16.14 23.29 8.22
CA GLY A 87 16.67 23.41 6.85
C GLY A 87 15.95 24.41 5.94
N GLY A 88 14.99 25.19 6.45
CA GLY A 88 14.14 26.10 5.68
C GLY A 88 14.67 27.53 5.48
N ALA A 89 15.99 27.76 5.56
CA ALA A 89 16.58 29.07 5.33
C ALA A 89 18.03 28.96 4.83
N GLN A 90 18.23 28.41 3.62
CA GLN A 90 19.41 28.70 2.78
C GLN A 90 18.99 28.64 1.31
#